data_AF-A0A6P2AUE1-F1
#
_entry.id   AF-A0A6P2AUE1-F1
#
_cell.length_a   1.000
_cell.length_b   1.000
_cell.length_c   1.000
_cell.angle_alpha   90.00
_cell.angle_beta   90.00
_cell.angle_gamma   90.00
#
_symmetry.space_group_name_H-M   'P 1'
#
loop_
_entity.id
_entity.type
_entity.pdbx_description
1 polymer ?
#
loop_
_entity_poly.entity_id
_entity_poly.type
_entity_poly.pdbx_seq_one_letter_code
_entity_poly.pdbx_strand_id
1 'polypeptide(L)'
;MVNQQHQPVRRGTAILLALAAMVLVLVIVTGLATRAAALQHERMLDRSTVLAHELVNAAEPLIQQWLTDIADSVVLSSEAGTPEIAIHHGVIATDTDVFELRITAWDQQGMLPVSIARSNSPLRLALPFAVQDAVHDVTVRTEELTGLDQWLPRQTEEPSFPVFPAPSPAPHRPPQIYVAGGSSFDASSSPNALSSMAEFSPSLDKPAIGAYVATHPDQSTTGRDRSIAINVNTAPMPLIESALREAGRGGSEVIRAARDEGIAVNLSQMPESSAERVHDRPLPTFTGRSDFWAVRIDGRVNNIQQSWWRIYQRSESNESQPWKCVQSIAIPY
;
A
#
# COMPACT_ATOMS: atom_id res chain seq x y z
N MET A 1 9.39 16.24 97.39
CA MET A 1 9.77 16.89 96.12
C MET A 1 9.83 15.80 95.05
N VAL A 2 8.77 15.65 94.25
CA VAL A 2 8.71 14.67 93.16
C VAL A 2 8.58 15.46 91.86
N ASN A 3 9.65 15.41 91.06
CA ASN A 3 9.82 16.14 89.83
C ASN A 3 9.04 15.42 88.72
N GLN A 4 7.89 15.97 88.31
CA GLN A 4 7.12 15.47 87.17
C GLN A 4 7.83 15.86 85.87
N GLN A 5 8.59 14.92 85.30
CA GLN A 5 9.19 15.07 83.97
C GLN A 5 8.11 15.06 82.88
N HIS A 6 7.94 16.20 82.23
CA HIS A 6 7.22 16.36 80.97
C HIS A 6 7.83 15.46 79.88
N GLN A 7 7.08 14.48 79.38
CA GLN A 7 7.37 13.74 78.13
C GLN A 7 6.44 14.15 76.95
N PRO A 8 6.50 15.38 76.41
CA PRO A 8 5.74 15.74 75.22
C PRO A 8 6.42 15.38 73.88
N VAL A 9 7.71 15.05 73.86
CA VAL A 9 8.50 14.92 72.61
C VAL A 9 8.25 13.59 71.87
N ARG A 10 7.90 12.51 72.58
CA ARG A 10 7.78 11.16 71.97
C ARG A 10 6.53 10.95 71.11
N ARG A 11 5.48 11.76 71.28
CA ARG A 11 4.24 11.63 70.48
C ARG A 11 4.38 12.28 69.10
N GLY A 12 5.12 13.38 68.99
CA GLY A 12 5.36 14.05 67.71
C GLY A 12 6.20 13.21 66.75
N THR A 13 7.22 12.51 67.25
CA THR A 13 8.08 11.66 66.42
C THR A 13 7.34 10.44 65.87
N ALA A 14 6.44 9.83 66.65
CA ALA A 14 5.64 8.70 66.18
C ALA A 14 4.69 9.09 65.03
N ILE A 15 4.07 10.26 65.10
CA ILE A 15 3.18 10.78 64.04
C ILE A 15 3.97 11.07 62.76
N LEU A 16 5.15 11.68 62.87
CA LEU A 16 6.01 11.96 61.72
C LEU A 16 6.49 10.67 61.02
N LEU A 17 6.84 9.64 61.79
CA LEU A 17 7.24 8.34 61.25
C LEU A 17 6.07 7.63 60.53
N ALA A 18 4.87 7.69 61.12
CA ALA A 18 3.67 7.12 60.49
C ALA A 18 3.33 7.84 59.17
N LEU A 19 3.43 9.17 59.15
CA LEU A 19 3.17 9.97 57.96
C LEU A 19 4.23 9.72 56.87
N ALA A 20 5.51 9.65 57.24
CA ALA A 20 6.58 9.29 56.30
C ALA A 20 6.39 7.89 55.71
N ALA A 21 6.01 6.90 56.54
CA ALA A 21 5.70 5.56 56.07
C ALA A 21 4.49 5.53 55.12
N MET A 22 3.43 6.29 55.42
CA MET A 22 2.25 6.39 54.55
C MET A 22 2.57 7.04 53.21
N VAL A 23 3.38 8.11 53.19
CA VAL A 23 3.87 8.74 51.95
C VAL A 23 4.70 7.75 51.15
N LEU A 24 5.59 7.00 51.80
CA LEU A 24 6.41 5.98 51.13
C LEU A 24 5.54 4.89 50.48
N VAL A 25 4.55 4.37 51.21
CA VAL A 25 3.60 3.36 50.69
C VAL A 25 2.82 3.92 49.50
N LEU A 26 2.33 5.17 49.59
CA LEU A 26 1.60 5.80 48.49
C LEU A 26 2.48 5.90 47.23
N VAL A 27 3.73 6.38 47.36
CA VAL A 27 4.68 6.48 46.24
C VAL A 27 4.96 5.11 45.62
N ILE A 28 5.14 4.07 46.43
CA ILE A 28 5.36 2.70 45.95
C ILE A 28 4.14 2.19 45.18
N VAL A 29 2.92 2.36 45.72
CA VAL A 29 1.68 1.91 45.07
C VAL A 29 1.45 2.64 43.75
N THR A 30 1.64 3.96 43.72
CA THR A 30 1.54 4.75 42.49
C THR A 30 2.60 4.30 41.47
N GLY A 31 3.85 4.06 41.89
CA GLY A 31 4.92 3.57 41.03
C GLY A 31 4.68 2.17 40.46
N LEU A 32 4.06 1.27 41.24
CA LEU A 32 3.67 -0.05 40.77
C LEU A 32 2.48 0.03 39.79
N ALA A 33 1.50 0.87 40.08
CA ALA A 33 0.35 1.10 39.20
C ALA A 33 0.78 1.67 37.85
N THR A 34 1.69 2.65 37.82
CA THR A 34 2.20 3.21 36.55
C THR A 34 3.01 2.20 35.76
N ARG A 35 3.85 1.36 36.42
CA ARG A 35 4.56 0.27 35.75
C ARG A 35 3.63 -0.81 35.22
N ALA A 36 2.61 -1.20 35.98
CA ALA A 36 1.61 -2.17 35.53
C ALA A 36 0.83 -1.64 34.32
N ALA A 37 0.43 -0.36 34.35
CA ALA A 37 -0.21 0.30 33.21
C ALA A 37 0.72 0.38 31.99
N ALA A 38 2.00 0.68 32.18
CA ALA A 38 2.99 0.70 31.10
C ALA A 38 3.20 -0.68 30.47
N LEU A 39 3.35 -1.73 31.28
CA LEU A 39 3.48 -3.12 30.78
C LEU A 39 2.20 -3.60 30.10
N GLN A 40 1.03 -3.20 30.60
CA GLN A 40 -0.24 -3.50 29.95
C GLN A 40 -0.34 -2.79 28.60
N HIS A 41 0.08 -1.54 28.51
CA HIS A 41 0.13 -0.77 27.27
C HIS A 41 1.09 -1.40 26.25
N GLU A 42 2.30 -1.78 26.68
CA GLU A 42 3.30 -2.47 25.84
C GLU A 42 2.75 -3.79 25.27
N ARG A 43 2.14 -4.63 26.11
CA ARG A 43 1.50 -5.87 25.65
C ARG A 43 0.35 -5.63 24.67
N MET A 44 -0.41 -4.55 24.84
CA MET A 44 -1.49 -4.19 23.92
C MET A 44 -0.94 -3.72 22.56
N LEU A 45 0.19 -3.01 22.54
CA LEU A 45 0.88 -2.61 21.31
C LEU A 45 1.46 -3.83 20.58
N ASP A 46 2.11 -4.74 21.30
CA ASP A 46 2.63 -5.99 20.73
C ASP A 46 1.51 -6.82 20.11
N ARG A 47 0.41 -7.01 20.86
CA ARG A 47 -0.77 -7.73 20.36
C ARG A 47 -1.37 -7.06 19.11
N SER A 48 -1.56 -5.75 19.13
CA SER A 48 -2.14 -5.02 17.99
C SER A 48 -1.25 -5.09 16.75
N THR A 49 0.08 -5.09 16.95
CA THR A 49 1.06 -5.25 15.87
C THR A 49 0.99 -6.65 15.25
N VAL A 50 0.94 -7.69 16.08
CA VAL A 50 0.77 -9.08 15.61
C VAL A 50 -0.54 -9.23 14.85
N LEU A 51 -1.66 -8.71 15.39
CA LEU A 51 -2.97 -8.77 14.74
C LEU A 51 -2.99 -7.99 13.42
N ALA A 52 -2.35 -6.82 13.32
CA ALA A 52 -2.26 -6.07 12.08
C ALA A 52 -1.46 -6.83 11.01
N HIS A 53 -0.39 -7.53 11.41
CA HIS A 53 0.37 -8.40 10.51
C HIS A 53 -0.46 -9.63 10.06
N GLU A 54 -1.18 -10.27 10.99
CA GLU A 54 -2.09 -11.38 10.67
C GLU A 54 -3.22 -10.94 9.73
N LEU A 55 -3.79 -9.75 9.93
CA LEU A 55 -4.82 -9.17 9.07
C LEU A 55 -4.32 -8.99 7.63
N VAL A 56 -3.09 -8.51 7.44
CA VAL A 56 -2.47 -8.40 6.11
C VAL A 56 -2.27 -9.78 5.48
N ASN A 57 -1.84 -10.78 6.25
CA ASN A 57 -1.66 -12.13 5.73
C ASN A 57 -2.99 -12.82 5.39
N ALA A 58 -4.05 -12.52 6.16
CA ALA A 58 -5.40 -12.99 5.89
C ALA A 58 -6.02 -12.41 4.61
N ALA A 59 -5.45 -11.34 4.05
CA ALA A 59 -5.86 -10.77 2.76
C ALA A 59 -5.47 -11.66 1.56
N GLU A 60 -4.51 -12.56 1.71
CA GLU A 60 -3.95 -13.34 0.60
C GLU A 60 -5.00 -14.14 -0.19
N PRO A 61 -5.92 -14.91 0.44
CA PRO A 61 -6.94 -15.65 -0.32
C PRO A 61 -7.86 -14.73 -1.14
N LEU A 62 -8.21 -13.56 -0.59
CA LEU A 62 -9.05 -12.57 -1.28
C LEU A 62 -8.32 -11.99 -2.50
N ILE A 63 -7.03 -11.69 -2.38
CA ILE A 63 -6.20 -11.22 -3.49
C ILE A 63 -6.07 -12.30 -4.58
N GLN A 64 -5.77 -13.54 -4.19
CA GLN A 64 -5.65 -14.67 -5.12
C GLN A 64 -6.96 -14.93 -5.88
N GLN A 65 -8.09 -14.85 -5.18
CA GLN A 65 -9.41 -14.96 -5.80
C GLN A 65 -9.64 -13.82 -6.80
N TRP A 66 -9.40 -12.57 -6.39
CA TRP A 66 -9.59 -11.41 -7.28
C TRP A 66 -8.69 -11.49 -8.53
N LEU A 67 -7.43 -11.90 -8.36
CA LEU A 67 -6.48 -12.08 -9.46
C LEU A 67 -6.94 -13.16 -10.44
N THR A 68 -7.58 -14.22 -9.94
CA THR A 68 -8.06 -15.33 -10.78
C THR A 68 -9.37 -14.98 -11.49
N ASP A 69 -10.29 -14.35 -10.78
CA ASP A 69 -11.68 -14.18 -11.25
C ASP A 69 -11.88 -12.86 -12.02
N ILE A 70 -11.15 -11.80 -11.66
CA ILE A 70 -11.49 -10.42 -12.07
C ILE A 70 -10.37 -9.75 -12.87
N ALA A 71 -9.11 -9.97 -12.53
CA ALA A 71 -7.99 -9.18 -13.06
C ALA A 71 -7.92 -9.11 -14.60
N ASP A 72 -8.32 -10.17 -15.31
CA ASP A 72 -8.34 -10.20 -16.79
C ASP A 72 -9.44 -9.36 -17.43
N SER A 73 -10.47 -9.00 -16.67
CA SER A 73 -11.63 -8.26 -17.15
C SER A 73 -11.59 -6.77 -16.79
N VAL A 74 -10.53 -6.32 -16.10
CA VAL A 74 -10.43 -4.94 -15.64
C VAL A 74 -10.27 -3.98 -16.82
N VAL A 75 -11.19 -3.01 -16.89
CA VAL A 75 -11.14 -1.88 -17.81
C VAL A 75 -11.29 -0.61 -17.00
N LEU A 76 -10.32 0.29 -17.10
CA LEU A 76 -10.38 1.60 -16.43
C LEU A 76 -10.95 2.64 -17.38
N SER A 77 -11.61 3.67 -16.82
CA SER A 77 -12.05 4.84 -17.59
C SER A 77 -10.87 5.47 -18.35
N SER A 78 -11.12 6.08 -19.52
CA SER A 78 -10.08 6.79 -20.27
C SER A 78 -9.51 8.01 -19.53
N GLU A 79 -10.20 8.48 -18.49
CA GLU A 79 -9.76 9.58 -17.62
C GLU A 79 -8.82 9.11 -16.49
N ALA A 80 -8.63 7.81 -16.31
CA ALA A 80 -7.77 7.28 -15.26
C ALA A 80 -6.31 7.73 -15.44
N GLY A 81 -5.79 8.46 -14.44
CA GLY A 81 -4.41 8.95 -14.42
C GLY A 81 -3.37 7.90 -14.03
N THR A 82 -3.80 6.82 -13.37
CA THR A 82 -2.98 5.69 -12.92
C THR A 82 -3.74 4.38 -13.22
N PRO A 83 -3.03 3.25 -13.40
CA PRO A 83 -3.65 1.95 -13.65
C PRO A 83 -4.14 1.29 -12.35
N GLU A 84 -4.85 2.06 -11.52
CA GLU A 84 -5.23 1.74 -10.14
C GLU A 84 -6.65 1.18 -10.05
N ILE A 85 -6.84 0.19 -9.18
CA ILE A 85 -8.14 -0.39 -8.86
C ILE A 85 -8.26 -0.73 -7.38
N ALA A 86 -9.35 -0.28 -6.75
CA ALA A 86 -9.70 -0.69 -5.40
C ALA A 86 -10.29 -2.11 -5.40
N ILE A 87 -9.68 -3.04 -4.67
CA ILE A 87 -10.14 -4.42 -4.55
C ILE A 87 -11.13 -4.56 -3.39
N HIS A 88 -10.75 -4.08 -2.21
CA HIS A 88 -11.52 -4.27 -0.99
C HIS A 88 -11.34 -3.13 0.00
N HIS A 89 -12.42 -2.77 0.70
CA HIS A 89 -12.40 -1.91 1.88
C HIS A 89 -13.41 -2.44 2.89
N GLY A 90 -12.91 -3.08 3.93
CA GLY A 90 -13.70 -3.68 4.99
C GLY A 90 -13.30 -3.14 6.35
N VAL A 91 -14.29 -2.98 7.24
CA VAL A 91 -14.10 -2.66 8.65
C VAL A 91 -14.82 -3.73 9.46
N ILE A 92 -14.10 -4.36 10.39
CA ILE A 92 -14.64 -5.36 11.29
C ILE A 92 -14.51 -4.80 12.71
N ALA A 93 -15.64 -4.64 13.40
CA ALA A 93 -15.64 -4.27 14.81
C ALA A 93 -15.92 -5.51 15.66
N THR A 94 -15.08 -5.71 16.67
CA THR A 94 -15.29 -6.66 17.77
C THR A 94 -15.51 -5.88 19.07
N ASP A 95 -15.80 -6.57 20.17
CA ASP A 95 -15.96 -5.92 21.48
C ASP A 95 -14.71 -5.16 21.94
N THR A 96 -13.52 -5.57 21.50
CA THR A 96 -12.24 -5.02 21.98
C THR A 96 -11.43 -4.30 20.92
N ASP A 97 -11.63 -4.63 19.65
CA ASP A 97 -10.73 -4.25 18.57
C ASP A 97 -11.51 -3.84 17.32
N VAL A 98 -11.03 -2.80 16.64
CA VAL A 98 -11.49 -2.39 15.31
C VAL A 98 -10.42 -2.75 14.29
N PHE A 99 -10.78 -3.59 13.34
CA PHE A 99 -9.95 -4.00 12.23
C PHE A 99 -10.40 -3.25 10.97
N GLU A 100 -9.46 -2.70 10.22
CA GLU A 100 -9.72 -2.15 8.89
C GLU A 100 -8.73 -2.75 7.90
N LEU A 101 -9.27 -3.23 6.78
CA LEU A 101 -8.49 -3.79 5.69
C LEU A 101 -8.80 -3.03 4.41
N ARG A 102 -7.78 -2.44 3.81
CA ARG A 102 -7.85 -1.83 2.47
C ARG A 102 -6.89 -2.56 1.55
N ILE A 103 -7.36 -2.88 0.35
CA ILE A 103 -6.58 -3.55 -0.67
C ILE A 103 -6.77 -2.77 -1.98
N THR A 104 -5.67 -2.28 -2.53
CA THR A 104 -5.64 -1.58 -3.81
C THR A 104 -4.62 -2.26 -4.71
N ALA A 105 -4.93 -2.40 -6.00
CA ALA A 105 -4.05 -2.99 -6.98
C ALA A 105 -3.69 -2.00 -8.08
N TRP A 106 -2.53 -2.20 -8.69
CA TRP A 106 -2.05 -1.47 -9.84
C TRP A 106 -1.54 -2.44 -10.91
N ASP A 107 -2.00 -2.25 -12.14
CA ASP A 107 -1.57 -3.08 -13.28
C ASP A 107 -0.14 -2.70 -13.70
N GLN A 108 0.81 -3.64 -13.53
CA GLN A 108 2.21 -3.41 -13.88
C GLN A 108 2.46 -3.36 -15.40
N GLN A 109 1.59 -3.93 -16.22
CA GLN A 109 1.61 -3.74 -17.67
C GLN A 109 0.82 -2.47 -18.09
N GLY A 110 0.07 -1.86 -17.17
CA GLY A 110 -0.49 -0.52 -17.31
C GLY A 110 0.49 0.62 -16.99
N MET A 111 1.67 0.28 -16.45
CA MET A 111 2.70 1.23 -16.02
C MET A 111 3.90 1.26 -16.97
N LEU A 112 4.76 2.27 -16.85
CA LEU A 112 6.01 2.33 -17.61
C LEU A 112 7.08 1.46 -16.94
N PRO A 113 7.67 0.45 -17.60
CA PRO A 113 8.73 -0.35 -16.99
C PRO A 113 9.93 0.49 -16.56
N VAL A 114 10.51 0.18 -15.40
CA VAL A 114 11.66 0.91 -14.84
C VAL A 114 12.84 1.03 -15.81
N SER A 115 13.13 -0.02 -16.58
CA SER A 115 14.20 -0.02 -17.57
C SER A 115 13.98 1.04 -18.65
N ILE A 116 12.73 1.28 -19.03
CA ILE A 116 12.33 2.27 -20.01
C ILE A 116 12.24 3.66 -19.40
N ALA A 117 11.70 3.77 -18.18
CA ALA A 117 11.63 5.03 -17.44
C ALA A 117 13.03 5.65 -17.22
N ARG A 118 14.07 4.80 -17.04
CA ARG A 118 15.48 5.22 -16.92
C ARG A 118 16.17 5.48 -18.24
N SER A 119 15.59 5.02 -19.35
CA SER A 119 16.16 5.20 -20.68
C SER A 119 15.83 6.57 -21.26
N ASN A 120 16.41 6.89 -22.42
CA ASN A 120 16.02 8.05 -23.24
C ASN A 120 14.84 7.72 -24.17
N SER A 121 13.96 6.80 -23.78
CA SER A 121 12.75 6.48 -24.55
C SER A 121 11.77 7.66 -24.49
N PRO A 122 11.12 8.00 -25.61
CA PRO A 122 10.02 8.97 -25.63
C PRO A 122 8.88 8.64 -24.67
N LEU A 123 8.66 7.35 -24.33
CA LEU A 123 7.62 6.93 -23.38
C LEU A 123 7.78 7.56 -21.99
N ARG A 124 9.00 7.96 -21.61
CA ARG A 124 9.24 8.68 -20.34
C ARG A 124 8.45 9.98 -20.24
N LEU A 125 8.12 10.62 -21.37
CA LEU A 125 7.35 11.87 -21.41
C LEU A 125 5.91 11.69 -20.89
N ALA A 126 5.40 10.46 -20.81
CA ALA A 126 4.10 10.17 -20.21
C ALA A 126 4.10 10.21 -18.68
N LEU A 127 5.28 10.21 -18.03
CA LEU A 127 5.39 10.26 -16.58
C LEU A 127 5.19 11.70 -16.05
N PRO A 128 4.61 11.89 -14.85
CA PRO A 128 4.64 13.18 -14.17
C PRO A 128 6.09 13.65 -13.96
N PHE A 129 6.34 14.96 -14.07
CA PHE A 129 7.68 15.55 -13.95
C PHE A 129 8.39 15.12 -12.65
N ALA A 130 7.67 15.13 -11.53
CA ALA A 130 8.23 14.77 -10.23
C ALA A 130 8.68 13.28 -10.18
N VAL A 131 7.96 12.39 -10.87
CA VAL A 131 8.36 10.97 -11.01
C VAL A 131 9.57 10.84 -11.94
N GLN A 132 9.62 11.62 -13.04
CA GLN A 132 10.77 11.62 -13.94
C GLN A 132 12.06 12.04 -13.25
N ASP A 133 11.98 13.03 -12.37
CA ASP A 133 13.09 13.53 -11.56
C ASP A 133 13.58 12.45 -10.59
N ALA A 134 12.65 11.87 -9.83
CA ALA A 134 12.97 10.80 -8.88
C ALA A 134 13.53 9.52 -9.54
N VAL A 135 13.13 9.21 -10.78
CA VAL A 135 13.72 8.10 -11.56
C VAL A 135 15.16 8.41 -12.00
N HIS A 136 15.47 9.70 -12.25
CA HIS A 136 16.81 10.14 -12.66
C HIS A 136 17.79 10.20 -11.48
N ASP A 137 17.31 10.65 -10.32
CA ASP A 137 18.12 10.82 -9.11
C ASP A 137 18.61 9.49 -8.53
N VAL A 138 17.92 8.39 -8.79
CA VAL A 138 18.40 7.06 -8.40
C VAL A 138 19.62 6.70 -9.23
N THR A 139 20.78 7.01 -8.67
CA THR A 139 22.04 6.41 -9.09
C THR A 139 21.88 4.90 -8.90
N VAL A 140 21.81 4.16 -10.01
CA VAL A 140 21.68 2.71 -10.02
C VAL A 140 22.89 2.11 -9.32
N ARG A 141 22.80 1.94 -8.00
CA ARG A 141 23.83 1.31 -7.18
C ARG A 141 23.56 -0.20 -7.21
N THR A 142 24.21 -0.85 -8.16
CA THR A 142 24.58 -2.29 -8.22
C THR A 142 23.53 -3.33 -7.80
N GLU A 143 23.10 -4.11 -8.80
CA GLU A 143 22.80 -5.57 -8.86
C GLU A 143 21.95 -6.29 -7.80
N GLU A 144 21.78 -5.80 -6.57
CA GLU A 144 21.17 -6.57 -5.47
C GLU A 144 19.70 -6.25 -5.20
N LEU A 145 19.23 -5.03 -5.46
CA LEU A 145 17.85 -4.62 -5.20
C LEU A 145 17.04 -4.65 -6.49
N THR A 146 15.89 -5.30 -6.48
CA THR A 146 14.96 -5.38 -7.62
C THR A 146 13.60 -4.91 -7.15
N GLY A 147 13.06 -3.81 -7.69
CA GLY A 147 11.76 -3.33 -7.22
C GLY A 147 11.73 -1.85 -6.85
N LEU A 148 10.68 -1.49 -6.11
CA LEU A 148 10.54 -0.18 -5.46
C LEU A 148 11.48 0.00 -4.25
N ASP A 149 12.05 -1.09 -3.74
CA ASP A 149 13.09 -1.09 -2.72
C ASP A 149 14.33 -0.27 -3.11
N GLN A 150 14.58 -0.10 -4.41
CA GLN A 150 15.66 0.77 -4.93
C GLN A 150 15.49 2.25 -4.57
N TRP A 151 14.29 2.69 -4.23
CA TRP A 151 13.99 4.07 -3.82
C TRP A 151 13.81 4.22 -2.30
N LEU A 152 13.91 3.12 -1.53
CA LEU A 152 13.83 3.20 -0.08
C LEU A 152 15.17 3.63 0.51
N PRO A 153 15.18 4.60 1.46
CA PRO A 153 16.40 5.00 2.13
C PRO A 153 16.96 3.83 2.94
N ARG A 154 18.27 3.57 2.84
CA ARG A 154 18.92 2.47 3.59
C ARG A 154 19.06 2.78 5.09
N GLN A 155 19.03 4.05 5.52
CA GLN A 155 19.13 4.50 6.91
C GLN A 155 18.53 5.91 7.07
N THR A 156 17.85 6.18 8.20
CA THR A 156 17.38 7.44 8.87
C THR A 156 17.00 8.70 8.07
N GLU A 157 17.30 8.83 6.80
CA GLU A 157 16.89 9.92 5.94
C GLU A 157 15.48 9.62 5.43
N GLU A 158 14.57 10.57 5.62
CA GLU A 158 13.25 10.48 4.99
C GLU A 158 13.42 10.46 3.47
N PRO A 159 12.65 9.63 2.74
CA PRO A 159 12.70 9.66 1.29
C PRO A 159 12.29 11.05 0.81
N SER A 160 13.10 11.65 -0.06
CA SER A 160 12.79 12.95 -0.68
C SER A 160 11.52 12.92 -1.54
N PHE A 161 11.04 11.72 -1.86
CA PHE A 161 9.96 11.46 -2.80
C PHE A 161 9.07 10.28 -2.35
N PRO A 162 7.73 10.34 -2.52
CA PRO A 162 6.85 9.22 -2.19
C PRO A 162 7.14 7.99 -3.05
N VAL A 163 7.53 6.87 -2.44
CA VAL A 163 7.81 5.63 -3.18
C VAL A 163 6.52 4.88 -3.48
N PHE A 164 5.69 4.69 -2.46
CA PHE A 164 4.44 3.94 -2.56
C PHE A 164 3.24 4.89 -2.70
N PRO A 165 2.29 4.61 -3.62
CA PRO A 165 1.07 5.40 -3.74
C PRO A 165 0.29 5.35 -2.43
N ALA A 166 -0.23 6.48 -1.98
CA ALA A 166 -1.15 6.51 -0.85
C ALA A 166 -2.32 5.54 -1.08
N PRO A 167 -2.93 4.99 -0.01
CA PRO A 167 -4.14 4.19 -0.17
C PRO A 167 -5.17 5.03 -0.91
N SER A 168 -5.78 4.47 -1.96
CA SER A 168 -6.86 5.16 -2.67
C SER A 168 -7.87 5.67 -1.65
N PRO A 169 -8.33 6.94 -1.72
CA PRO A 169 -9.54 7.30 -1.01
C PRO A 169 -10.59 6.28 -1.46
N ALA A 170 -11.25 5.63 -0.49
CA ALA A 170 -12.16 4.53 -0.76
C ALA A 170 -13.00 4.89 -1.99
N PRO A 171 -13.18 3.97 -2.96
CA PRO A 171 -14.08 4.24 -4.08
C PRO A 171 -15.40 4.73 -3.52
N HIS A 172 -16.25 5.41 -4.29
CA HIS A 172 -17.54 5.96 -3.83
C HIS A 172 -18.47 4.98 -3.06
N ARG A 173 -18.09 3.71 -2.93
CA ARG A 173 -18.63 2.72 -2.04
C ARG A 173 -18.14 2.90 -0.59
N PRO A 174 -19.05 3.11 0.38
CA PRO A 174 -18.69 3.12 1.80
C PRO A 174 -18.07 1.78 2.23
N PRO A 175 -17.25 1.77 3.30
CA PRO A 175 -16.65 0.54 3.82
C PRO A 175 -17.73 -0.50 4.13
N GLN A 176 -17.42 -1.76 3.83
CA GLN A 176 -18.26 -2.88 4.27
C GLN A 176 -18.02 -3.09 5.78
N ILE A 177 -19.06 -2.85 6.59
CA ILE A 177 -18.98 -2.96 8.05
C ILE A 177 -19.48 -4.35 8.49
N TYR A 178 -18.64 -5.07 9.22
CA TYR A 178 -18.96 -6.35 9.82
C TYR A 178 -18.90 -6.25 11.35
N VAL A 179 -19.93 -6.77 12.03
CA VAL A 179 -19.99 -6.83 13.49
C VAL A 179 -19.83 -8.28 13.89
N ALA A 180 -18.75 -8.60 14.58
CA ALA A 180 -18.49 -9.94 15.07
C ALA A 180 -19.01 -10.10 16.51
N GLY A 181 -19.92 -11.05 16.72
CA GLY A 181 -20.59 -11.29 18.00
C GLY A 181 -22.08 -10.95 17.89
N GLY A 182 -22.95 -11.93 18.17
CA GLY A 182 -24.41 -11.84 17.93
C GLY A 182 -25.19 -10.78 18.70
N SER A 183 -24.52 -9.86 19.39
CA SER A 183 -25.11 -8.64 19.93
C SER A 183 -25.16 -7.57 18.84
N SER A 184 -26.34 -7.00 18.60
CA SER A 184 -26.50 -5.86 17.71
C SER A 184 -25.59 -4.71 18.16
N PHE A 185 -24.48 -4.48 17.46
CA PHE A 185 -23.67 -3.29 17.64
C PHE A 185 -24.46 -2.10 17.13
N ASP A 186 -24.93 -1.27 18.04
CA ASP A 186 -25.60 -0.03 17.70
C ASP A 186 -24.52 0.97 17.28
N ALA A 187 -24.26 1.08 15.98
CA ALA A 187 -23.26 2.00 15.42
C ALA A 187 -23.49 3.47 15.83
N SER A 188 -24.69 3.81 16.33
CA SER A 188 -25.01 5.14 16.88
C SER A 188 -24.39 5.40 18.27
N SER A 189 -23.96 4.36 18.99
CA SER A 189 -23.47 4.46 20.37
C SER A 189 -21.96 4.75 20.49
N SER A 190 -21.19 4.67 19.39
CA SER A 190 -19.75 4.97 19.40
C SER A 190 -19.30 5.80 18.18
N PRO A 191 -19.84 7.02 17.97
CA PRO A 191 -19.47 7.89 16.85
C PRO A 191 -17.99 8.32 16.88
N ASN A 192 -17.34 8.27 18.04
CA ASN A 192 -15.94 8.69 18.19
C ASN A 192 -14.94 7.67 17.64
N ALA A 193 -15.25 6.37 17.66
CA ALA A 193 -14.34 5.33 17.17
C ALA A 193 -14.20 5.34 15.64
N LEU A 194 -15.26 5.69 14.92
CA LEU A 194 -15.22 5.87 13.46
C LEU A 194 -14.71 7.26 13.04
N SER A 195 -14.85 8.27 13.90
CA SER A 195 -14.38 9.63 13.59
C SER A 195 -12.85 9.76 13.69
N SER A 196 -12.19 9.05 14.62
CA SER A 196 -10.71 9.02 14.68
C SER A 196 -10.08 8.25 13.52
N MET A 197 -10.88 7.50 12.75
CA MET A 197 -10.42 6.78 11.57
C MET A 197 -10.27 7.67 10.33
N ALA A 198 -10.84 8.88 10.34
CA ALA A 198 -10.96 9.75 9.17
C ALA A 198 -9.78 10.74 8.95
N GLU A 199 -8.83 10.86 9.88
CA GLU A 199 -7.85 11.97 9.86
C GLU A 199 -6.49 11.69 9.19
N PHE A 200 -6.23 10.48 8.69
CA PHE A 200 -5.00 10.23 7.92
C PHE A 200 -5.24 10.49 6.43
N SER A 201 -5.27 11.77 6.04
CA SER A 201 -5.09 12.18 4.64
C SER A 201 -3.61 12.46 4.41
N PRO A 202 -2.79 11.49 3.94
CA PRO A 202 -1.44 11.81 3.51
C PRO A 202 -1.53 12.91 2.44
N SER A 203 -0.60 13.86 2.48
CA SER A 203 -0.54 14.95 1.50
C SER A 203 -0.51 14.36 0.08
N LEU A 204 -1.66 14.40 -0.60
CA LEU A 204 -1.89 13.83 -1.94
C LEU A 204 -1.14 14.59 -3.06
N ASP A 205 -0.42 15.65 -2.71
CA ASP A 205 0.09 16.61 -3.69
C ASP A 205 1.26 16.09 -4.53
N LYS A 206 1.91 15.00 -4.12
CA LYS A 206 3.04 14.42 -4.85
C LYS A 206 2.71 13.03 -5.40
N PRO A 207 2.85 12.79 -6.72
CA PRO A 207 2.69 11.46 -7.29
C PRO A 207 3.73 10.50 -6.72
N ALA A 208 3.36 9.26 -6.43
CA ALA A 208 4.32 8.26 -5.96
C ALA A 208 4.86 7.42 -7.12
N ILE A 209 6.12 6.97 -7.03
CA ILE A 209 6.78 6.21 -8.12
C ILE A 209 6.03 4.93 -8.43
N GLY A 210 5.62 4.19 -7.40
CA GLY A 210 4.90 2.93 -7.54
C GLY A 210 3.54 3.01 -8.23
N ALA A 211 3.01 4.22 -8.47
CA ALA A 211 1.77 4.43 -9.22
C ALA A 211 1.99 4.53 -10.74
N TYR A 212 3.23 4.77 -11.20
CA TYR A 212 3.54 5.06 -12.60
C TYR A 212 4.64 4.18 -13.18
N VAL A 213 5.55 3.68 -12.34
CA VAL A 213 6.72 2.90 -12.77
C VAL A 213 6.53 1.44 -12.37
N ALA A 214 6.56 0.57 -13.38
CA ALA A 214 6.50 -0.87 -13.18
C ALA A 214 7.88 -1.40 -12.76
N THR A 215 7.90 -2.26 -11.74
CA THR A 215 9.14 -2.85 -11.22
C THR A 215 9.14 -4.38 -11.26
N HIS A 216 8.18 -4.98 -11.98
CA HIS A 216 8.23 -6.39 -12.27
C HIS A 216 9.55 -6.76 -12.99
N PRO A 217 10.12 -7.95 -12.73
CA PRO A 217 11.38 -8.35 -13.34
C PRO A 217 11.25 -8.35 -14.85
N ASP A 218 12.17 -7.65 -15.51
CA ASP A 218 12.21 -7.57 -16.96
C ASP A 218 12.40 -8.99 -17.53
N GLN A 219 11.48 -9.40 -18.40
CA GLN A 219 11.54 -10.69 -19.08
C GLN A 219 12.82 -10.84 -19.93
N SER A 220 13.54 -9.74 -20.18
CA SER A 220 14.83 -9.73 -20.86
C SER A 220 15.89 -10.64 -20.22
N THR A 221 15.81 -10.92 -18.91
CA THR A 221 16.72 -11.87 -18.23
C THR A 221 16.55 -13.32 -18.70
N THR A 222 15.42 -13.65 -19.33
CA THR A 222 15.15 -15.00 -19.88
C THR A 222 15.54 -15.17 -21.35
N GLY A 223 16.11 -14.14 -21.98
CA GLY A 223 16.50 -14.18 -23.40
C GLY A 223 15.33 -14.20 -24.38
N ARG A 224 14.08 -14.06 -23.91
CA ARG A 224 12.91 -13.79 -24.77
C ARG A 224 12.89 -12.32 -25.19
N ASP A 225 12.30 -12.09 -26.36
CA ASP A 225 12.23 -10.81 -27.05
C ASP A 225 11.83 -9.66 -26.10
N ARG A 226 12.55 -8.53 -26.17
CA ARG A 226 12.47 -7.41 -25.19
C ARG A 226 11.20 -6.56 -25.35
N SER A 227 10.07 -7.16 -25.75
CA SER A 227 8.86 -6.40 -26.06
C SER A 227 8.22 -5.87 -24.78
N ILE A 228 8.06 -4.56 -24.70
CA ILE A 228 7.33 -3.88 -23.64
C ILE A 228 5.84 -4.04 -23.94
N ALA A 229 5.15 -4.94 -23.25
CA ALA A 229 3.71 -5.09 -23.40
C ALA A 229 2.96 -4.06 -22.53
N ILE A 230 2.12 -3.25 -23.17
CA ILE A 230 1.29 -2.24 -22.52
C ILE A 230 -0.16 -2.71 -22.53
N ASN A 231 -0.78 -2.82 -21.35
CA ASN A 231 -2.19 -3.15 -21.24
C ASN A 231 -3.06 -1.94 -21.57
N VAL A 232 -3.71 -1.96 -22.73
CA VAL A 232 -4.51 -0.81 -23.22
C VAL A 232 -5.77 -0.56 -22.40
N ASN A 233 -6.25 -1.57 -21.66
CA ASN A 233 -7.47 -1.46 -20.85
C ASN A 233 -7.24 -0.72 -19.53
N THR A 234 -6.01 -0.65 -19.05
CA THR A 234 -5.66 -0.12 -17.71
C THR A 234 -4.63 1.01 -17.78
N ALA A 235 -3.75 1.04 -18.77
CA ALA A 235 -2.72 2.06 -18.88
C ALA A 235 -3.31 3.48 -18.98
N PRO A 236 -2.71 4.51 -18.36
CA PRO A 236 -3.15 5.89 -18.56
C PRO A 236 -3.06 6.30 -20.05
N MET A 237 -4.04 7.07 -20.54
CA MET A 237 -4.07 7.50 -21.94
C MET A 237 -2.79 8.20 -22.42
N PRO A 238 -2.11 9.06 -21.62
CA PRO A 238 -0.84 9.66 -22.04
C PRO A 238 0.26 8.63 -22.37
N LEU A 239 0.29 7.49 -21.66
CA LEU A 239 1.22 6.40 -21.93
C LEU A 239 0.85 5.65 -23.20
N ILE A 240 -0.45 5.35 -23.38
CA ILE A 240 -0.97 4.69 -24.58
C ILE A 240 -0.69 5.51 -25.83
N GLU A 241 -0.99 6.81 -25.81
CA GLU A 241 -0.78 7.72 -26.94
C GLU A 241 0.70 7.85 -27.30
N SER A 242 1.58 7.90 -26.29
CA SER A 242 3.04 7.92 -26.49
C SER A 242 3.54 6.62 -27.11
N ALA A 243 3.03 5.47 -26.64
CA ALA A 243 3.38 4.16 -27.17
C ALA A 243 2.88 3.93 -28.59
N LEU A 244 1.66 4.36 -28.90
CA LEU A 244 1.10 4.31 -30.25
C LEU A 244 1.94 5.15 -31.21
N ARG A 245 2.31 6.36 -30.80
CA ARG A 245 3.18 7.25 -31.59
C ARG A 245 4.55 6.62 -31.84
N GLU A 246 5.17 6.04 -30.81
CA GLU A 246 6.47 5.35 -30.96
C GLU A 246 6.36 4.11 -31.85
N ALA A 247 5.25 3.39 -31.81
CA ALA A 247 4.96 2.27 -32.69
C ALA A 247 4.49 2.68 -34.11
N GLY A 248 4.31 3.97 -34.39
CA GLY A 248 3.75 4.44 -35.66
C GLY A 248 2.35 3.89 -35.93
N ARG A 249 1.52 3.76 -34.88
CA ARG A 249 0.14 3.25 -34.92
C ARG A 249 -0.86 4.34 -34.54
N GLY A 250 -2.05 4.27 -35.13
CA GLY A 250 -3.23 5.01 -34.67
C GLY A 250 -4.09 4.18 -33.70
N GLY A 251 -5.32 4.64 -33.45
CA GLY A 251 -6.31 3.87 -32.68
C GLY A 251 -6.51 4.29 -31.22
N SER A 252 -5.91 5.40 -30.78
CA SER A 252 -6.17 5.99 -29.46
C SER A 252 -7.66 6.26 -29.23
N GLU A 253 -8.38 6.72 -30.26
CA GLU A 253 -9.82 6.99 -30.19
C GLU A 253 -10.66 5.73 -29.99
N VAL A 254 -10.26 4.62 -30.62
CA VAL A 254 -10.94 3.32 -30.46
C VAL A 254 -10.75 2.79 -29.03
N ILE A 255 -9.53 2.94 -28.49
CA ILE A 255 -9.23 2.57 -27.10
C ILE A 255 -10.04 3.43 -26.13
N ARG A 256 -10.07 4.75 -26.34
CA ARG A 256 -10.80 5.71 -25.52
C ARG A 256 -12.29 5.37 -25.48
N ALA A 257 -12.92 5.22 -26.66
CA ALA A 257 -14.33 4.88 -26.77
C ALA A 257 -14.69 3.57 -26.07
N ALA A 258 -13.91 2.50 -26.30
CA ALA A 258 -14.17 1.21 -25.64
C ALA A 258 -14.07 1.30 -24.11
N ARG A 259 -13.08 2.03 -23.59
CA ARG A 259 -12.90 2.25 -22.15
C ARG A 259 -14.00 3.09 -21.52
N ASP A 260 -14.47 4.11 -22.22
CA ASP A 260 -15.59 4.94 -21.76
C ASP A 260 -16.91 4.15 -21.71
N GLU A 261 -17.05 3.13 -22.57
CA GLU A 261 -18.13 2.15 -22.52
C GLU A 261 -17.91 1.03 -21.47
N GLY A 262 -16.74 0.98 -20.84
CA GLY A 262 -16.36 -0.08 -19.90
C GLY A 262 -16.14 -1.45 -20.55
N ILE A 263 -15.84 -1.48 -21.85
CA ILE A 263 -15.65 -2.69 -22.64
C ILE A 263 -14.16 -2.89 -22.94
N ALA A 264 -13.70 -4.13 -22.84
CA ALA A 264 -12.32 -4.47 -23.18
C ALA A 264 -12.02 -4.20 -24.65
N VAL A 265 -10.89 -3.54 -24.92
CA VAL A 265 -10.46 -3.19 -26.28
C VAL A 265 -10.20 -4.46 -27.09
N ASN A 266 -10.83 -4.55 -28.25
CA ASN A 266 -10.52 -5.59 -29.22
C ASN A 266 -9.28 -5.21 -30.05
N LEU A 267 -8.11 -5.74 -29.68
CA LEU A 267 -6.84 -5.45 -30.36
C LEU A 267 -6.82 -5.83 -31.85
N SER A 268 -7.68 -6.74 -32.31
CA SER A 268 -7.78 -7.10 -33.73
C SER A 268 -8.33 -5.96 -34.61
N GLN A 269 -8.99 -4.97 -34.01
CA GLN A 269 -9.51 -3.79 -34.69
C GLN A 269 -8.50 -2.64 -34.74
N MET A 270 -7.33 -2.79 -34.10
CA MET A 270 -6.31 -1.75 -34.12
C MET A 270 -5.56 -1.74 -35.46
N PRO A 271 -5.25 -0.55 -36.02
CA PRO A 271 -4.42 -0.44 -37.21
C PRO A 271 -3.08 -1.17 -37.05
N GLU A 272 -2.64 -1.83 -38.12
CA GLU A 272 -1.33 -2.46 -38.15
C GLU A 272 -0.20 -1.41 -38.06
N SER A 273 0.95 -1.85 -37.54
CA SER A 273 2.14 -1.02 -37.44
C SER A 273 2.63 -0.62 -38.83
N SER A 274 2.72 0.69 -39.09
CA SER A 274 3.37 1.20 -40.30
C SER A 274 4.86 1.46 -40.09
N ALA A 275 5.34 1.42 -38.84
CA ALA A 275 6.75 1.62 -38.53
C ALA A 275 7.59 0.42 -38.97
N GLU A 276 8.47 0.62 -39.95
CA GLU A 276 9.63 -0.25 -40.11
C GLU A 276 10.44 -0.22 -38.80
N ARG A 277 11.11 -1.32 -38.44
CA ARG A 277 12.04 -1.33 -37.30
C ARG A 277 13.27 -0.49 -37.66
N VAL A 278 13.14 0.83 -37.57
CA VAL A 278 14.20 1.77 -38.00
C VAL A 278 15.39 1.77 -37.03
N HIS A 279 15.22 1.22 -35.80
CA HIS A 279 16.28 1.12 -34.80
C HIS A 279 16.17 -0.20 -34.01
N ASP A 280 17.29 -0.72 -33.49
CA ASP A 280 17.41 -1.90 -32.60
C ASP A 280 16.66 -1.75 -31.24
N ARG A 281 15.73 -0.80 -31.13
CA ARG A 281 14.91 -0.59 -29.95
C ARG A 281 13.66 -1.46 -30.06
N PRO A 282 13.30 -2.22 -29.01
CA PRO A 282 12.05 -2.96 -29.00
C PRO A 282 10.89 -1.97 -29.06
N LEU A 283 10.00 -2.14 -30.05
CA LEU A 283 8.77 -1.37 -30.12
C LEU A 283 7.80 -1.86 -29.01
N PRO A 284 7.00 -0.97 -28.41
CA PRO A 284 5.96 -1.39 -27.49
C PRO A 284 4.94 -2.27 -28.21
N THR A 285 4.55 -3.35 -27.54
CA THR A 285 3.44 -4.21 -27.93
C THR A 285 2.22 -3.88 -27.07
N PHE A 286 1.02 -4.21 -27.56
CA PHE A 286 -0.23 -3.93 -26.87
C PHE A 286 -0.88 -5.24 -26.45
N THR A 287 -1.38 -5.29 -25.23
CA THR A 287 -2.12 -6.41 -24.65
C THR A 287 -3.45 -5.91 -24.08
N GLY A 288 -4.43 -6.80 -23.97
CA GLY A 288 -5.71 -6.52 -23.30
C GLY A 288 -5.80 -7.13 -21.89
N ARG A 289 -4.77 -7.85 -21.46
CA ARG A 289 -4.69 -8.53 -20.17
C ARG A 289 -3.34 -8.27 -19.51
N SER A 290 -3.30 -8.49 -18.20
CA SER A 290 -2.08 -8.35 -17.42
C SER A 290 -1.58 -9.67 -16.85
N ASP A 291 -0.27 -9.86 -16.91
CA ASP A 291 0.47 -10.95 -16.26
C ASP A 291 1.13 -10.51 -14.95
N PHE A 292 1.05 -9.22 -14.61
CA PHE A 292 1.71 -8.66 -13.43
C PHE A 292 0.84 -7.62 -12.73
N TRP A 293 0.59 -7.82 -11.44
CA TRP A 293 -0.15 -6.87 -10.61
C TRP A 293 0.65 -6.53 -9.37
N ALA A 294 0.75 -5.25 -9.03
CA ALA A 294 1.17 -4.85 -7.72
C ALA A 294 -0.05 -4.62 -6.83
N VAL A 295 0.03 -5.00 -5.56
CA VAL A 295 -1.05 -4.90 -4.58
C VAL A 295 -0.50 -4.24 -3.32
N ARG A 296 -1.13 -3.12 -2.93
CA ARG A 296 -0.95 -2.49 -1.63
C ARG A 296 -2.02 -3.03 -0.68
N ILE A 297 -1.58 -3.52 0.46
CA ILE A 297 -2.43 -4.03 1.53
C ILE A 297 -2.20 -3.13 2.73
N ASP A 298 -3.23 -2.44 3.19
CA ASP A 298 -3.20 -1.63 4.40
C ASP A 298 -4.10 -2.31 5.45
N GLY A 299 -3.48 -2.87 6.49
CA GLY A 299 -4.16 -3.45 7.64
C GLY A 299 -4.02 -2.52 8.84
N ARG A 300 -5.13 -2.18 9.48
CA ARG A 300 -5.15 -1.39 10.71
C ARG A 300 -5.89 -2.13 11.80
N VAL A 301 -5.29 -2.19 12.98
CA VAL A 301 -5.92 -2.71 14.21
C VAL A 301 -5.83 -1.60 15.25
N ASN A 302 -6.99 -1.04 15.61
CA ASN A 302 -7.07 0.15 16.45
C ASN A 302 -6.25 1.30 15.85
N ASN A 303 -5.18 1.72 16.55
CA ASN A 303 -4.30 2.80 16.11
C ASN A 303 -3.01 2.30 15.43
N ILE A 304 -2.82 0.98 15.31
CA ILE A 304 -1.63 0.39 14.69
C ILE A 304 -1.93 0.07 13.24
N GLN A 305 -1.16 0.67 12.33
CA GLN A 305 -1.23 0.41 10.89
C GLN A 305 0.01 -0.37 10.43
N GLN A 306 -0.22 -1.34 9.57
CA GLN A 306 0.81 -2.10 8.88
C GLN A 306 0.45 -2.12 7.40
N SER A 307 1.45 -1.98 6.52
CA SER A 307 1.17 -2.02 5.09
C SER A 307 2.26 -2.66 4.29
N TRP A 308 1.84 -3.27 3.19
CA TRP A 308 2.68 -4.12 2.37
C TRP A 308 2.43 -3.81 0.90
N TRP A 309 3.51 -3.83 0.12
CA TRP A 309 3.50 -3.80 -1.33
C TRP A 309 3.93 -5.16 -1.85
N ARG A 310 3.05 -5.86 -2.56
CA ARG A 310 3.31 -7.19 -3.13
C ARG A 310 3.20 -7.14 -4.64
N ILE A 311 4.04 -7.87 -5.36
CA ILE A 311 3.91 -8.06 -6.81
C ILE A 311 3.57 -9.52 -7.08
N TYR A 312 2.50 -9.74 -7.83
CA TYR A 312 2.04 -11.03 -8.29
C TYR A 312 2.32 -11.18 -9.77
N GLN A 313 2.84 -12.35 -10.15
CA GLN A 313 3.10 -12.75 -11.52
C GLN A 313 2.23 -13.94 -11.88
N ARG A 314 1.64 -13.92 -13.07
CA ARG A 314 0.93 -15.07 -13.63
C ARG A 314 1.92 -16.20 -13.96
N SER A 315 1.65 -17.39 -13.46
CA SER A 315 2.42 -18.60 -13.71
C SER A 315 1.82 -19.39 -14.87
N GLU A 316 2.52 -19.45 -16.01
CA GLU A 316 2.08 -20.25 -17.17
C GLU A 316 2.04 -21.77 -16.88
N SER A 317 2.82 -22.23 -15.89
CA SER A 317 3.04 -23.65 -15.63
C SER A 317 2.11 -24.26 -14.57
N ASN A 318 1.30 -23.46 -13.87
CA ASN A 318 0.52 -23.95 -12.73
C ASN A 318 -0.94 -23.50 -12.81
N GLU A 319 -1.78 -24.35 -13.39
CA GLU A 319 -3.23 -24.12 -13.48
C GLU A 319 -3.92 -24.01 -12.10
N SER A 320 -3.37 -24.65 -11.07
CA SER A 320 -3.98 -24.68 -9.73
C SER A 320 -3.69 -23.44 -8.88
N GLN A 321 -2.58 -22.76 -9.15
CA GLN A 321 -2.21 -21.48 -8.55
C GLN A 321 -1.66 -20.59 -9.66
N PRO A 322 -2.55 -19.94 -10.42
CA PRO A 322 -2.16 -19.18 -11.58
C PRO A 322 -1.36 -17.93 -11.22
N TRP A 323 -1.31 -17.52 -9.95
CA TRP A 323 -0.60 -16.32 -9.50
C TRP A 323 0.40 -16.62 -8.39
N LYS A 324 1.62 -16.14 -8.56
CA LYS A 324 2.71 -16.26 -7.58
C LYS A 324 3.14 -14.88 -7.11
N CYS A 325 3.20 -14.66 -5.80
CA CYS A 325 3.84 -13.49 -5.23
C CYS A 325 5.36 -13.58 -5.46
N VAL A 326 5.91 -12.67 -6.27
CA VAL A 326 7.34 -12.62 -6.63
C VAL A 326 8.11 -11.55 -5.87
N GLN A 327 7.42 -10.59 -5.27
CA GLN A 327 8.01 -9.56 -4.42
C GLN A 327 7.06 -9.21 -3.30
N SER A 328 7.59 -8.97 -2.10
CA SER A 328 6.85 -8.53 -0.93
C SER A 328 7.71 -7.55 -0.12
N ILE A 329 7.26 -6.30 -0.01
CA ILE A 329 7.96 -5.21 0.67
C ILE A 329 7.05 -4.67 1.77
N ALA A 330 7.55 -4.59 3.01
CA ALA A 330 6.87 -3.87 4.08
C ALA A 330 7.05 -2.35 3.88
N ILE A 331 5.96 -1.59 3.98
CA ILE A 331 5.96 -0.14 3.85
C ILE A 331 6.20 0.46 5.24
N PRO A 332 7.31 1.20 5.45
CA PRO A 332 7.58 1.85 6.73
C PRO A 332 6.59 3.01 6.96
N TYR A 333 6.15 3.15 8.21
CA TYR A 333 5.33 4.27 8.73
C TYR A 333 6.08 5.01 9.82
#